data_AF-A0AAU0PDY6-F1
#
_entry.id   AF-A0AAU0PDY6-F1
#
_cell.length_a   1.000
_cell.length_b   1.000
_cell.length_c   1.000
_cell.angle_alpha   90.00
_cell.angle_beta   90.00
_cell.angle_gamma   90.00
#
_symmetry.space_group_name_H-M   'P 1'
#
loop_
_entity.id
_entity.type
_entity.pdbx_description
1 polymer ?
#
loop_
_entity_poly.entity_id
_entity_poly.type
_entity_poly.pdbx_seq_one_letter_code
_entity_poly.pdbx_strand_id
1 'polypeptide(L)'
;MTQSQIAYKKRLIQKIQIAKNNVFSDDEMRKEFILSRFGVESSTKLNIDQLKLLLDFCNRKVSDIPVSKATESQLHKINTLWLDKAKNKSIEAMCSFVSKIAKRQVGFINELRKDEATKVIVALERMS
;
A
#
# COMPACT_ATOMS: atom_id res chain seq x y z
N MET A 1 -19.16 13.26 3.59
CA MET A 1 -18.90 13.18 5.04
C MET A 1 -19.66 14.29 5.73
N THR A 2 -20.25 14.03 6.90
CA THR A 2 -20.86 15.06 7.74
C THR A 2 -19.79 15.88 8.49
N GLN A 3 -20.15 17.07 9.01
CA GLN A 3 -19.21 17.85 9.83
C GLN A 3 -18.70 17.06 11.05
N SER A 4 -19.57 16.29 11.70
CA SER A 4 -19.19 15.42 12.82
C SER A 4 -18.15 14.37 12.42
N GLN A 5 -18.28 13.79 11.22
CA GLN A 5 -17.29 12.85 10.67
C GLN A 5 -15.95 13.52 10.37
N ILE A 6 -15.95 14.76 9.85
CA ILE A 6 -14.73 15.54 9.60
C ILE A 6 -14.00 15.83 10.92
N ALA A 7 -14.74 16.30 11.94
CA ALA A 7 -14.19 16.56 13.27
C ALA A 7 -13.62 15.29 13.90
N TYR A 8 -14.33 14.17 13.78
CA TYR A 8 -13.85 12.88 14.27
C TYR A 8 -12.58 12.40 13.55
N LYS A 9 -12.54 12.50 12.22
CA LYS A 9 -11.35 12.19 11.41
C LYS A 9 -10.14 13.02 11.87
N LYS A 10 -10.31 14.32 12.10
CA LYS A 10 -9.25 15.20 12.60
C LYS A 10 -8.73 14.77 13.97
N ARG A 11 -9.62 14.41 14.89
CA ARG A 11 -9.25 13.90 16.23
C ARG A 11 -8.46 12.59 16.14
N LEU A 12 -8.81 11.68 15.25
CA LEU A 12 -8.05 10.44 15.03
C LEU A 12 -6.63 10.72 14.55
N ILE A 13 -6.46 11.62 13.58
CA ILE A 13 -5.13 12.02 13.08
C ILE A 13 -4.28 12.61 14.21
N GLN A 14 -4.85 13.48 15.05
CA GLN A 14 -4.14 14.04 16.21
C GLN A 14 -3.68 12.95 17.18
N LYS A 15 -4.53 11.98 17.52
CA LYS A 15 -4.15 10.85 18.38
C LYS A 15 -3.02 10.02 17.78
N ILE A 16 -3.05 9.77 16.47
CA ILE A 16 -1.98 9.07 15.77
C ILE A 16 -0.66 9.85 15.87
N GLN A 17 -0.67 11.18 15.70
CA GLN A 17 0.54 11.98 15.81
C GLN A 17 1.19 11.89 17.21
N ILE A 18 0.38 11.76 18.26
CA ILE A 18 0.87 11.56 19.63
C ILE A 18 1.46 10.15 19.80
N ALA A 19 0.78 9.13 19.27
CA ALA A 19 1.17 7.73 19.45
C ALA A 19 2.20 7.20 18.44
N LYS A 20 2.53 7.95 17.37
CA LYS A 20 3.34 7.43 16.24
C LYS A 20 4.72 6.93 16.66
N ASN A 21 5.36 7.60 17.63
CA ASN A 21 6.71 7.29 18.10
C ASN A 21 6.78 5.97 18.88
N ASN A 22 5.64 5.38 19.25
CA ASN A 22 5.60 4.05 19.85
C ASN A 22 6.02 2.95 18.86
N VAL A 23 5.94 3.23 17.56
CA VAL A 23 6.12 2.23 16.50
C VAL A 23 7.06 2.70 15.41
N PHE A 24 7.02 3.97 15.03
CA PHE A 24 7.84 4.52 13.95
C PHE A 24 9.02 5.30 14.52
N SER A 25 10.23 5.05 14.01
CA SER A 25 11.44 5.81 14.34
C SER A 25 11.41 7.23 13.78
N ASP A 26 10.81 7.38 12.60
CA ASP A 26 10.78 8.63 11.83
C ASP A 26 9.54 8.68 10.91
N ASP A 27 9.38 9.84 10.25
CA ASP A 27 8.24 10.09 9.38
C ASP A 27 8.33 9.36 8.01
N GLU A 28 9.52 8.98 7.54
CA GLU A 28 9.67 8.21 6.30
C GLU A 28 9.26 6.76 6.52
N MET A 29 9.72 6.11 7.60
CA MET A 29 9.25 4.78 8.01
C MET A 29 7.72 4.76 8.16
N ARG A 30 7.15 5.80 8.79
CA ARG A 30 5.69 5.93 8.91
C ARG A 30 5.02 6.03 7.54
N LYS A 31 5.56 6.84 6.62
CA LYS A 31 5.02 7.02 5.26
C LYS A 31 5.10 5.73 4.46
N GLU A 32 6.22 5.03 4.48
CA GLU A 32 6.39 3.73 3.84
C GLU A 32 5.41 2.70 4.40
N PHE A 33 5.23 2.67 5.73
CA PHE A 33 4.25 1.79 6.35
C PHE A 33 2.82 2.10 5.88
N ILE A 34 2.38 3.37 5.94
CA ILE A 34 1.03 3.76 5.49
C ILE A 34 0.86 3.41 3.99
N LEU A 35 1.87 3.67 3.17
CA LEU A 35 1.84 3.35 1.75
C LEU A 35 1.69 1.84 1.54
N SER A 36 2.48 1.03 2.25
CA SER A 36 2.43 -0.43 2.15
C SER A 36 1.07 -1.02 2.53
N ARG A 37 0.39 -0.45 3.54
CA ARG A 37 -0.87 -0.99 4.08
C ARG A 37 -2.11 -0.44 3.40
N PHE A 38 -2.09 0.82 2.99
CA PHE A 38 -3.27 1.55 2.52
C PHE A 38 -3.15 2.15 1.13
N GLY A 39 -1.96 2.10 0.50
CA GLY A 39 -1.74 2.66 -0.83
C GLY A 39 -1.75 4.19 -0.91
N VAL A 40 -1.59 4.86 0.22
CA VAL A 40 -1.50 6.33 0.33
C VAL A 40 -0.32 6.74 1.21
N GLU A 41 0.23 7.92 1.00
CA GLU A 41 1.47 8.35 1.67
C GLU A 41 1.23 9.11 2.99
N SER A 42 -0.03 9.35 3.38
CA SER A 42 -0.33 10.19 4.53
C SER A 42 -1.63 9.80 5.22
N SER A 43 -1.67 9.93 6.54
CA SER A 43 -2.85 9.72 7.36
C SER A 43 -4.01 10.66 7.01
N THR A 44 -3.73 11.82 6.40
CA THR A 44 -4.79 12.73 5.94
C THR A 44 -5.61 12.16 4.78
N LYS A 45 -5.00 11.28 3.96
CA LYS A 45 -5.64 10.59 2.83
C LYS A 45 -6.46 9.36 3.27
N LEU A 46 -6.28 8.88 4.49
CA LEU A 46 -6.99 7.71 5.03
C LEU A 46 -8.46 8.04 5.34
N ASN A 47 -9.34 7.03 5.21
CA ASN A 47 -10.71 7.12 5.72
C ASN A 47 -10.75 6.84 7.25
N ILE A 48 -11.91 7.01 7.86
CA ILE A 48 -12.07 6.87 9.33
C ILE A 48 -11.69 5.46 9.81
N ASP A 49 -12.07 4.41 9.10
CA ASP A 49 -11.82 3.04 9.55
C ASP A 49 -10.34 2.66 9.41
N GLN A 50 -9.69 3.09 8.33
CA GLN A 50 -8.24 2.99 8.17
C GLN A 50 -7.48 3.75 9.26
N LEU A 51 -7.98 4.92 9.68
CA LEU A 51 -7.39 5.68 10.78
C LEU A 51 -7.54 4.97 12.13
N LYS A 52 -8.67 4.28 12.37
CA LYS A 52 -8.83 3.46 13.58
C LYS A 52 -7.82 2.32 13.61
N LEU A 53 -7.66 1.59 12.50
CA LEU A 53 -6.66 0.52 12.37
C LEU A 53 -5.24 1.03 12.62
N LEU A 54 -4.87 2.16 12.00
CA LEU A 54 -3.56 2.77 12.21
C LEU A 54 -3.35 3.21 13.66
N LEU A 55 -4.37 3.77 14.29
CA LEU A 55 -4.30 4.18 15.70
C LEU A 55 -4.16 2.99 16.64
N ASP A 56 -4.89 1.89 16.42
CA ASP A 56 -4.76 0.69 17.25
C ASP A 56 -3.37 0.04 17.10
N PHE A 57 -2.80 0.07 15.89
CA PHE A 57 -1.41 -0.32 15.65
C PHE A 57 -0.41 0.59 16.37
N CYS A 58 -0.54 1.92 16.26
CA CYS A 58 0.32 2.87 17.00
C CYS A 58 0.20 2.74 18.52
N ASN A 59 -0.96 2.30 19.02
CA ASN A 59 -1.16 2.01 20.45
C ASN A 59 -0.71 0.60 20.85
N ARG A 60 -0.08 -0.16 19.94
CA ARG A 60 0.37 -1.55 20.15
C ARG A 60 -0.74 -2.51 20.59
N LYS A 61 -2.00 -2.22 20.25
CA LYS A 61 -3.12 -3.15 20.50
C LYS A 61 -3.15 -4.31 19.50
N VAL A 62 -2.58 -4.09 18.32
CA VAL A 62 -2.38 -5.10 17.29
C VAL A 62 -0.92 -5.07 16.85
N SER A 63 -0.40 -6.24 16.45
CA SER A 63 0.97 -6.38 15.97
C SER A 63 1.14 -6.00 14.50
N ASP A 64 0.05 -5.99 13.72
CA ASP A 64 0.07 -5.58 12.31
C ASP A 64 -1.32 -5.17 11.80
N ILE A 65 -1.38 -4.52 10.64
CA ILE A 65 -2.61 -4.16 9.93
C ILE A 65 -2.80 -5.11 8.74
N PRO A 66 -3.94 -5.85 8.67
CA PRO A 66 -4.23 -6.73 7.56
C PRO A 66 -4.26 -6.00 6.22
N VAL A 67 -3.74 -6.66 5.19
CA VAL A 67 -3.68 -6.13 3.82
C VAL A 67 -4.36 -7.09 2.86
N SER A 68 -5.22 -6.56 1.98
CA SER A 68 -5.77 -7.34 0.88
C SER A 68 -4.68 -7.58 -0.17
N LYS A 69 -4.08 -8.76 -0.13
CA LYS A 69 -3.04 -9.18 -1.09
C LYS A 69 -3.63 -9.42 -2.48
N ALA A 70 -2.77 -9.33 -3.49
CA ALA A 70 -3.09 -9.73 -4.84
C ALA A 70 -3.58 -11.18 -4.88
N THR A 71 -4.61 -11.45 -5.68
CA THR A 71 -5.14 -12.81 -5.85
C THR A 71 -4.22 -13.62 -6.77
N GLU A 72 -4.27 -14.94 -6.66
CA GLU A 72 -3.50 -15.83 -7.55
C GLU A 72 -3.81 -15.56 -9.03
N SER A 73 -5.06 -15.30 -9.38
CA SER A 73 -5.47 -14.92 -10.74
C SER A 73 -4.82 -13.61 -11.20
N GLN A 74 -4.71 -12.60 -10.33
CA GLN A 74 -4.01 -11.36 -10.67
C GLN A 74 -2.51 -11.60 -10.87
N LEU A 75 -1.87 -12.37 -9.98
CA LEU A 75 -0.44 -12.70 -10.09
C LEU A 75 -0.15 -13.50 -11.37
N HIS A 76 -1.00 -14.48 -11.69
CA HIS A 76 -0.91 -15.24 -12.92
C HIS A 76 -1.03 -14.33 -14.14
N LYS A 77 -2.03 -13.42 -14.17
CA LYS A 77 -2.21 -12.47 -15.26
C LYS A 77 -1.01 -11.53 -15.42
N ILE A 78 -0.42 -11.05 -14.33
CA ILE A 78 0.81 -10.23 -14.34
C ILE A 78 1.96 -11.01 -15.00
N ASN A 79 2.21 -12.23 -14.56
CA ASN A 79 3.27 -13.08 -15.13
C ASN A 79 3.06 -13.33 -16.62
N THR A 80 1.84 -13.71 -17.02
CA THR A 80 1.52 -13.98 -18.43
C THR A 80 1.74 -12.75 -19.31
N LEU A 81 1.24 -11.58 -18.89
CA LEU A 81 1.44 -10.33 -19.64
C LEU A 81 2.91 -9.90 -19.69
N TRP A 82 3.66 -10.10 -18.60
CA TRP A 82 5.09 -9.78 -18.58
C TRP A 82 5.88 -10.67 -19.55
N LEU A 83 5.64 -11.99 -19.52
CA LEU A 83 6.30 -12.94 -20.42
C LEU A 83 5.91 -12.72 -21.89
N ASP A 84 4.70 -12.24 -22.16
CA ASP A 84 4.27 -11.93 -23.52
C ASP A 84 4.94 -10.63 -24.05
N LYS A 85 4.90 -9.56 -23.24
CA LYS A 85 5.18 -8.20 -23.73
C LYS A 85 6.56 -7.64 -23.38
N ALA A 86 7.20 -8.14 -22.32
CA ALA A 86 8.45 -7.54 -21.87
C ALA A 86 9.62 -7.95 -22.78
N LYS A 87 10.40 -6.94 -23.19
CA LYS A 87 11.68 -7.16 -23.91
C LYS A 87 12.69 -7.87 -23.03
N ASN A 88 12.83 -7.43 -21.78
CA ASN A 88 13.64 -8.08 -20.76
C ASN A 88 12.71 -8.81 -19.77
N LYS A 89 12.78 -10.15 -19.76
CA LYS A 89 11.93 -11.02 -18.96
C LYS A 89 12.53 -11.37 -17.58
N SER A 90 13.64 -10.75 -17.19
CA SER A 90 14.27 -11.04 -15.90
C SER A 90 13.37 -10.64 -14.72
N ILE A 91 13.58 -11.29 -13.58
CA ILE A 91 12.83 -11.01 -12.35
C ILE A 91 13.12 -9.59 -11.87
N GLU A 92 14.38 -9.14 -11.97
CA GLU A 92 14.81 -7.81 -11.57
C GLU A 92 14.09 -6.73 -12.40
N ALA A 93 13.94 -6.95 -13.70
CA ALA A 93 13.21 -6.03 -14.57
C ALA A 93 11.72 -5.99 -14.21
N MET A 94 11.11 -7.13 -13.90
CA MET A 94 9.72 -7.20 -13.45
C MET A 94 9.53 -6.46 -12.12
N CYS A 95 10.38 -6.72 -11.14
CA CYS A 95 10.31 -6.09 -9.82
C CYS A 95 10.56 -4.58 -9.91
N SER A 96 11.47 -4.12 -10.78
CA SER A 96 11.68 -2.70 -11.06
C SER A 96 10.43 -2.04 -11.66
N PHE A 97 9.82 -2.67 -12.66
CA PHE A 97 8.59 -2.17 -13.27
C PHE A 97 7.45 -2.09 -12.25
N VAL A 98 7.22 -3.18 -11.52
CA VAL A 98 6.18 -3.29 -10.50
C VAL A 98 6.39 -2.27 -9.38
N SER A 99 7.62 -2.10 -8.90
CA SER A 99 7.97 -1.12 -7.86
C SER A 99 7.64 0.31 -8.30
N LYS A 100 7.89 0.64 -9.57
CA LYS A 100 7.56 1.95 -10.13
C LYS A 100 6.04 2.23 -10.11
N ILE A 101 5.22 1.22 -10.42
CA ILE A 101 3.75 1.34 -10.40
C ILE A 101 3.21 1.38 -8.97
N ALA A 102 3.76 0.55 -8.08
CA ALA A 102 3.38 0.48 -6.66
C ALA A 102 3.88 1.68 -5.84
N LYS A 103 4.84 2.44 -6.38
CA LYS A 103 5.53 3.58 -5.72
C LYS A 103 6.26 3.20 -4.42
N ARG A 104 6.62 1.93 -4.28
CA ARG A 104 7.40 1.39 -3.17
C ARG A 104 8.27 0.27 -3.69
N GLN A 105 9.31 -0.08 -2.96
CA GLN A 105 10.10 -1.27 -3.27
C GLN A 105 9.22 -2.52 -3.14
N VAL A 106 9.23 -3.33 -4.19
CA VAL A 106 8.54 -4.62 -4.27
C VAL A 106 9.59 -5.64 -4.68
N GLY A 107 9.93 -6.56 -3.77
CA GLY A 107 10.92 -7.60 -4.03
C GLY A 107 10.36 -8.72 -4.90
N PHE A 108 9.06 -8.98 -4.77
CA PHE A 108 8.35 -10.04 -5.48
C PHE A 108 6.89 -9.63 -5.72
N ILE A 109 6.31 -10.07 -6.84
CA ILE A 109 4.92 -9.70 -7.19
C ILE A 109 3.87 -10.20 -6.19
N ASN A 110 4.16 -11.24 -5.40
CA ASN A 110 3.26 -11.75 -4.36
C ASN A 110 3.13 -10.80 -3.14
N GLU A 111 4.02 -9.82 -3.02
CA GLU A 111 3.94 -8.75 -2.02
C GLU A 111 2.95 -7.66 -2.42
N LEU A 112 2.43 -7.69 -3.66
CA LEU A 112 1.49 -6.69 -4.14
C LEU A 112 0.17 -6.76 -3.38
N ARG A 113 -0.38 -5.57 -3.11
CA ARG A 113 -1.79 -5.44 -2.76
C ARG A 113 -2.66 -5.70 -3.97
N LYS A 114 -3.91 -6.07 -3.71
CA LYS A 114 -4.94 -6.25 -4.74
C LYS A 114 -5.09 -5.02 -5.65
N ASP A 115 -5.04 -3.81 -5.09
CA ASP A 115 -5.16 -2.57 -5.86
C ASP A 115 -3.90 -2.28 -6.70
N GLU A 116 -2.72 -2.59 -6.18
CA GLU A 116 -1.45 -2.45 -6.90
C GLU A 116 -1.39 -3.43 -8.07
N ALA A 117 -1.75 -4.69 -7.85
CA ALA A 117 -1.79 -5.70 -8.90
C ALA A 117 -2.72 -5.30 -10.05
N THR A 118 -3.90 -4.74 -9.76
CA THR A 118 -4.78 -4.19 -10.81
C THR A 118 -4.11 -3.07 -11.60
N LYS A 119 -3.42 -2.13 -10.93
CA LYS A 119 -2.69 -1.05 -11.62
C LYS A 119 -1.55 -1.58 -12.49
N VAL A 120 -0.82 -2.59 -12.02
CA VAL A 120 0.24 -3.26 -12.76
C VAL A 120 -0.33 -3.94 -14.01
N ILE A 121 -1.43 -4.70 -13.88
CA ILE A 121 -2.10 -5.35 -15.02
C ILE A 121 -2.48 -4.31 -16.08
N VAL A 122 -3.12 -3.21 -15.68
CA VAL A 122 -3.50 -2.13 -16.61
C VAL A 122 -2.27 -1.51 -17.29
N ALA A 123 -1.16 -1.35 -16.56
CA ALA A 123 0.07 -0.84 -17.13
C ALA A 123 0.68 -1.80 -18.16
N LEU A 124 0.68 -3.11 -17.87
CA LEU A 124 1.15 -4.16 -18.79
C LEU A 124 0.27 -4.28 -20.02
N GLU A 125 -1.06 -4.19 -19.87
CA GLU A 125 -2.00 -4.21 -21.00
C GLU A 125 -1.73 -3.06 -21.98
N ARG A 126 -1.23 -1.92 -21.51
CA ARG A 126 -0.86 -0.76 -22.32
C ARG A 126 0.55 -0.82 -22.90
N MET A 127 1.38 -1.77 -22.49
CA MET A 127 2.69 -1.98 -23.12
C MET A 127 2.49 -2.49 -24.55
N SER A 128 3.16 -1.79 -25.47
CA SER A 128 3.21 -2.07 -26.91
C SER A 128 4.40 -2.96 -27.23
#